data_AF-A0A671V8W7-F1
#
_entry.id   AF-A0A671V8W7-F1
#
_cell.length_a   1.000
_cell.length_b   1.000
_cell.length_c   1.000
_cell.angle_alpha   90.00
_cell.angle_beta   90.00
_cell.angle_gamma   90.00
#
_symmetry.space_group_name_H-M   'P 1'
#
loop_
_entity.id
_entity.type
_entity.pdbx_description
1 polymer ?
#
loop_
_entity_poly.entity_id
_entity_poly.type
_entity_poly.pdbx_seq_one_letter_code
_entity_poly.pdbx_strand_id
1 'polypeptide(L)'
;MIPDLLQIVNTSLLSGVFPQAIKTAVIKPLLKKRTLDTSVMNNYRPISNLPILSKIIEKAVFQQLNNYLIINGCFDVFQSGFRPHHSTETALVKVLNDIHSNTDSGKISVLVLLDLSAAFDTVDHNILLDRLENWVGLSGTTLKWFKSYLNERDYFVSIGDCTSERMKMTSGVPQGSILGPLLFNIYMLPLAQIMENNEICYHSYADDTHIYITISPGDYNPIHTLSRCIEQINDWMCQSFLQLNKDKTEIMFLDPRKNGLKSLLSYSL
;
A
#
# COMPACT_ATOMS: atom_id res chain seq x y z
N MET A 1 7.61 -22.38 28.28
CA MET A 1 7.38 -21.96 26.88
C MET A 1 6.32 -20.86 26.75
N ILE A 2 5.07 -21.04 27.17
CA ILE A 2 4.05 -19.96 27.10
C ILE A 2 4.42 -18.75 28.00
N PRO A 3 4.87 -18.93 29.25
CA PRO A 3 5.27 -17.80 30.11
C PRO A 3 6.45 -17.00 29.54
N ASP A 4 7.42 -17.68 28.94
CA ASP A 4 8.61 -17.05 28.38
C ASP A 4 8.27 -16.21 27.15
N LEU A 5 7.39 -16.71 26.27
CA LEU A 5 6.89 -15.95 25.13
C LEU A 5 6.12 -14.69 25.55
N LEU A 6 5.25 -14.83 26.55
CA LEU A 6 4.52 -13.71 27.12
C LEU A 6 5.48 -12.65 27.69
N GLN A 7 6.49 -13.08 28.43
CA GLN A 7 7.52 -12.20 28.97
C GLN A 7 8.25 -11.45 27.86
N ILE A 8 8.69 -12.14 26.79
CA ILE A 8 9.38 -11.51 25.65
C ILE A 8 8.51 -10.44 25.00
N VAL A 9 7.24 -10.74 24.72
CA VAL A 9 6.29 -9.79 24.11
C VAL A 9 6.11 -8.57 25.03
N ASN A 10 5.82 -8.80 26.31
CA ASN A 10 5.58 -7.72 27.27
C ASN A 10 6.83 -6.86 27.48
N THR A 11 8.00 -7.46 27.62
CA THR A 11 9.26 -6.72 27.76
C THR A 11 9.53 -5.88 26.51
N SER A 12 9.29 -6.40 25.31
CA SER A 12 9.44 -5.64 24.06
C SER A 12 8.51 -4.42 24.03
N LEU A 13 7.23 -4.62 24.32
CA LEU A 13 6.22 -3.55 24.29
C LEU A 13 6.47 -2.49 25.37
N LEU A 14 6.71 -2.90 26.62
CA LEU A 14 6.93 -1.98 27.75
C LEU A 14 8.22 -1.16 27.61
N SER A 15 9.27 -1.76 27.05
CA SER A 15 10.55 -1.04 26.83
C SER A 15 10.53 -0.15 25.59
N GLY A 16 9.58 -0.38 24.67
CA GLY A 16 9.54 0.24 23.35
C GLY A 16 10.69 -0.22 22.47
N VAL A 17 11.15 -1.47 22.61
CA VAL A 17 12.30 -2.02 21.88
C VAL A 17 11.93 -3.34 21.22
N PHE A 18 12.14 -3.43 19.91
CA PHE A 18 11.98 -4.68 19.18
C PHE A 18 13.26 -5.53 19.28
N PRO A 19 13.19 -6.83 19.64
CA PRO A 19 14.39 -7.60 19.93
C PRO A 19 15.31 -7.76 18.71
N GLN A 20 16.58 -7.37 18.84
CA GLN A 20 17.55 -7.37 17.73
C GLN A 20 17.78 -8.77 17.13
N ALA A 21 17.81 -9.80 17.97
CA ALA A 21 18.07 -11.19 17.57
C ALA A 21 17.06 -11.75 16.55
N ILE A 22 15.89 -11.12 16.39
CA ILE A 22 14.82 -11.56 15.50
C ILE A 22 14.50 -10.53 14.39
N LYS A 23 15.42 -9.59 14.14
CA LYS A 23 15.28 -8.59 13.05
C LYS A 23 15.81 -9.03 11.70
N THR A 24 16.49 -10.17 11.62
CA THR A 24 17.04 -10.66 10.35
C THR A 24 15.97 -11.41 9.55
N ALA A 25 15.75 -10.97 8.31
CA ALA A 25 14.86 -11.66 7.35
C ALA A 25 15.65 -12.58 6.40
N VAL A 26 15.06 -13.72 6.06
CA VAL A 26 15.56 -14.56 4.97
C VAL A 26 14.72 -14.30 3.73
N ILE A 27 15.30 -13.67 2.71
CA ILE A 27 14.62 -13.40 1.44
C ILE A 27 14.68 -14.65 0.57
N LYS A 28 13.50 -15.15 0.18
CA LYS A 28 13.35 -16.23 -0.79
C LYS A 28 12.67 -15.67 -2.04
N PRO A 29 13.41 -15.51 -3.15
CA PRO A 29 12.83 -15.06 -4.41
C PRO A 29 11.76 -16.04 -4.90
N LEU A 30 10.55 -15.53 -5.13
CA LEU A 30 9.42 -16.30 -5.65
C LEU A 30 9.02 -15.78 -7.02
N LEU A 31 8.99 -16.65 -8.02
CA LEU A 31 8.58 -16.27 -9.37
C LEU A 31 7.10 -15.84 -9.39
N LYS A 32 6.81 -14.65 -9.95
CA LYS A 32 5.46 -14.03 -9.98
C LYS A 32 4.43 -14.92 -10.68
N LYS A 33 4.81 -15.59 -11.76
CA LYS A 33 4.00 -16.55 -12.51
C LYS A 33 4.91 -17.64 -13.06
N ARG A 34 4.45 -18.90 -13.04
CA ARG A 34 5.25 -20.07 -13.47
C ARG A 34 5.69 -20.00 -14.95
N THR A 35 5.00 -19.22 -15.77
CA THR A 35 5.26 -19.07 -17.21
C THR A 35 6.27 -17.97 -17.55
N LEU A 36 6.72 -17.19 -16.55
CA LEU A 36 7.65 -16.09 -16.77
C LEU A 36 9.08 -16.59 -16.89
N ASP A 37 9.88 -15.86 -17.65
CA ASP A 37 11.31 -16.14 -17.83
C ASP A 37 12.06 -16.01 -16.49
N THR A 38 12.76 -17.09 -16.12
CA THR A 38 13.56 -17.19 -14.89
C THR A 38 14.87 -16.41 -14.95
N SER A 39 15.32 -15.99 -16.13
CA SER A 39 16.53 -15.16 -16.30
C SER A 39 16.28 -13.68 -15.97
N VAL A 40 15.03 -13.25 -15.94
CA VAL A 40 14.64 -11.86 -15.71
C VAL A 40 14.34 -11.63 -14.23
N MET A 41 15.20 -10.89 -13.54
CA MET A 41 15.08 -10.66 -12.08
C MET A 41 13.78 -9.95 -11.68
N ASN A 42 13.24 -9.09 -12.54
CA ASN A 42 11.97 -8.40 -12.31
C ASN A 42 10.75 -9.35 -12.26
N ASN A 43 10.91 -10.61 -12.67
CA ASN A 43 9.87 -11.63 -12.57
C ASN A 43 9.77 -12.25 -11.18
N TYR A 44 10.65 -11.91 -10.24
CA TYR A 44 10.64 -12.44 -8.88
C TYR A 44 10.04 -11.45 -7.87
N ARG A 45 9.49 -11.98 -6.79
CA ARG A 45 9.08 -11.26 -5.57
C ARG A 45 10.02 -11.63 -4.43
N PRO A 46 10.56 -10.66 -3.68
CA PRO A 46 11.44 -10.93 -2.55
C PRO A 46 10.63 -11.28 -1.30
N ILE A 47 10.20 -12.54 -1.16
CA ILE A 47 9.42 -12.94 0.03
C ILE A 47 10.32 -12.99 1.26
N SER A 48 10.00 -12.16 2.25
CA SER A 48 10.71 -12.04 3.52
C SER A 48 10.20 -13.08 4.51
N ASN A 49 10.99 -14.12 4.76
CA ASN A 49 10.71 -15.08 5.81
C ASN A 49 11.28 -14.58 7.14
N LEU A 50 10.38 -14.07 7.99
CA LEU A 50 10.72 -13.57 9.33
C LEU A 50 10.70 -14.68 10.38
N PRO A 51 11.53 -14.58 11.44
CA PRO A 51 11.49 -15.50 12.58
C PRO A 51 10.07 -15.61 13.16
N ILE A 52 9.66 -16.81 13.57
CA ILE A 52 8.31 -17.05 14.14
C ILE A 52 8.06 -16.12 15.34
N LEU A 53 9.06 -15.93 16.20
CA LEU A 53 8.95 -15.03 17.35
C LEU A 53 8.73 -13.57 16.93
N SER A 54 9.32 -13.11 15.81
CA SER A 54 9.03 -11.80 15.22
C SER A 54 7.55 -11.68 14.90
N LYS A 55 6.99 -12.69 14.24
CA LYS A 55 5.57 -12.73 13.84
C LYS A 55 4.63 -12.73 15.05
N ILE A 56 5.00 -13.40 16.15
CA ILE A 56 4.20 -13.40 17.38
C ILE A 56 4.11 -11.98 17.97
N ILE A 57 5.23 -11.27 18.10
CA ILE A 57 5.25 -9.90 18.62
C ILE A 57 4.50 -8.97 17.66
N GLU A 58 4.75 -9.08 16.35
CA GLU A 58 4.02 -8.30 15.33
C GLU A 58 2.52 -8.52 15.40
N LYS A 59 2.05 -9.74 15.65
CA LYS A 59 0.62 -10.03 15.78
C LYS A 59 0.00 -9.32 16.98
N ALA A 60 0.68 -9.31 18.12
CA ALA A 60 0.23 -8.61 19.32
C ALA A 60 0.13 -7.09 19.08
N VAL A 61 1.15 -6.50 18.45
CA VAL A 61 1.18 -5.07 18.09
C VAL A 61 0.10 -4.75 17.06
N PHE A 62 -0.06 -5.58 16.03
CA PHE A 62 -1.06 -5.43 15.00
C PHE A 62 -2.47 -5.36 15.60
N GLN A 63 -2.80 -6.27 16.53
CA GLN A 63 -4.12 -6.28 17.17
C GLN A 63 -4.39 -4.98 17.92
N GLN A 64 -3.41 -4.49 18.68
CA GLN A 64 -3.55 -3.24 19.45
C GLN A 64 -3.64 -2.01 18.52
N LEU A 65 -2.74 -1.91 17.55
CA LEU A 65 -2.72 -0.79 16.60
C LEU A 65 -3.97 -0.78 15.72
N ASN A 66 -4.37 -1.92 15.16
CA ASN A 66 -5.56 -1.99 14.31
C ASN A 66 -6.82 -1.58 15.08
N ASN A 67 -6.98 -2.03 16.33
CA ASN A 67 -8.11 -1.61 17.17
C ASN A 67 -8.09 -0.10 17.44
N TYR A 68 -6.91 0.45 17.74
CA TYR A 68 -6.74 1.89 17.92
C TYR A 68 -7.14 2.67 16.66
N LEU A 69 -6.67 2.26 15.47
CA LEU A 69 -6.98 2.91 14.20
C LEU A 69 -8.48 2.85 13.87
N ILE A 70 -9.17 1.74 14.18
CA ILE A 70 -10.62 1.63 14.00
C ILE A 70 -11.36 2.60 14.92
N ILE A 71 -11.04 2.60 16.22
CA ILE A 71 -11.75 3.41 17.22
C ILE A 71 -11.59 4.92 16.94
N ASN A 72 -10.42 5.33 16.45
CA ASN A 72 -10.12 6.73 16.16
C ASN A 72 -10.43 7.13 14.70
N GLY A 73 -10.98 6.23 13.88
CA GLY A 73 -11.36 6.55 12.50
C GLY A 73 -10.18 6.92 11.61
N CYS A 74 -8.97 6.39 11.87
CA CYS A 74 -7.75 6.77 11.16
C CYS A 74 -7.62 6.13 9.76
N PHE A 75 -8.47 5.15 9.43
CA PHE A 75 -8.42 4.51 8.11
C PHE A 75 -9.13 5.36 7.07
N ASP A 76 -8.50 5.48 5.90
CA ASP A 76 -9.19 5.91 4.69
C ASP A 76 -10.37 4.95 4.40
N VAL A 77 -11.56 5.53 4.22
CA VAL A 77 -12.81 4.83 3.92
C VAL A 77 -12.74 4.12 2.56
N PHE A 78 -12.02 4.69 1.60
CA PHE A 78 -11.91 4.17 0.23
C PHE A 78 -10.67 3.28 0.01
N GLN A 79 -9.89 3.00 1.04
CA GLN A 79 -8.91 1.93 1.04
C GLN A 79 -9.55 0.63 1.54
N SER A 80 -9.57 -0.40 0.71
CA SER A 80 -10.12 -1.73 1.03
C SER A 80 -9.06 -2.83 1.19
N GLY A 81 -7.83 -2.59 0.74
CA GLY A 81 -6.73 -3.54 0.89
C GLY A 81 -6.34 -3.72 2.35
N PHE A 82 -6.10 -4.97 2.75
CA PHE A 82 -5.62 -5.34 4.09
C PHE A 82 -6.51 -4.88 5.25
N ARG A 83 -7.80 -4.65 5.00
CA ARG A 83 -8.76 -4.26 6.04
C ARG A 83 -9.73 -5.40 6.36
N PRO A 84 -10.05 -5.62 7.65
CA PRO A 84 -11.11 -6.54 8.03
C PRO A 84 -12.44 -6.12 7.38
N HIS A 85 -13.22 -7.08 6.90
CA HIS A 85 -14.54 -6.86 6.28
C HIS A 85 -14.55 -6.12 4.93
N HIS A 86 -13.38 -5.93 4.32
CA HIS A 86 -13.26 -5.45 2.94
C HIS A 86 -12.74 -6.55 2.02
N SER A 87 -13.12 -6.51 0.76
CA SER A 87 -12.65 -7.42 -0.28
C SER A 87 -12.49 -6.72 -1.63
N THR A 88 -11.93 -7.45 -2.60
CA THR A 88 -11.84 -6.97 -3.99
C THR A 88 -13.24 -6.74 -4.58
N GLU A 89 -14.21 -7.56 -4.20
CA GLU A 89 -15.60 -7.44 -4.63
C GLU A 89 -16.25 -6.17 -4.07
N THR A 90 -16.05 -5.85 -2.79
CA THR A 90 -16.62 -4.63 -2.21
C THR A 90 -16.06 -3.37 -2.88
N ALA A 91 -14.77 -3.38 -3.21
CA ALA A 91 -14.13 -2.29 -3.94
C ALA A 91 -14.68 -2.15 -5.36
N LEU A 92 -14.78 -3.27 -6.08
CA LEU A 92 -15.30 -3.30 -7.44
C LEU A 92 -16.76 -2.85 -7.52
N VAL A 93 -17.61 -3.33 -6.60
CA VAL A 93 -19.03 -2.97 -6.55
C VAL A 93 -19.21 -1.47 -6.41
N LYS A 94 -18.41 -0.80 -5.56
CA LYS A 94 -18.47 0.66 -5.40
C LYS A 94 -18.19 1.39 -6.71
N VAL A 95 -17.07 1.07 -7.35
CA VAL A 95 -16.64 1.71 -8.60
C VAL A 95 -17.64 1.46 -9.73
N LEU A 96 -18.09 0.21 -9.91
CA LEU A 96 -19.05 -0.15 -10.94
C LEU A 96 -20.42 0.50 -10.71
N ASN A 97 -20.89 0.60 -9.48
CA ASN A 97 -22.17 1.23 -9.17
C ASN A 97 -22.18 2.72 -9.54
N ASP A 98 -21.08 3.43 -9.27
CA ASP A 98 -20.94 4.84 -9.65
C ASP A 98 -20.92 5.00 -11.18
N ILE A 99 -20.14 4.16 -11.88
CA ILE A 99 -20.07 4.14 -13.34
C ILE A 99 -21.44 3.86 -13.97
N HIS A 100 -22.19 2.87 -13.48
CA HIS A 100 -23.52 2.56 -13.98
C HIS A 100 -24.50 3.71 -13.72
N SER A 101 -24.48 4.30 -12.52
CA SER A 101 -25.32 5.46 -12.18
C SER A 101 -25.06 6.66 -13.10
N ASN A 102 -23.79 6.89 -13.46
CA ASN A 102 -23.41 7.92 -14.42
C ASN A 102 -23.89 7.61 -15.84
N THR A 103 -23.74 6.35 -16.26
CA THR A 103 -24.19 5.84 -17.56
C THR A 103 -25.70 6.02 -17.72
N ASP A 104 -26.48 5.64 -16.71
CA ASP A 104 -27.94 5.81 -16.67
C ASP A 104 -28.36 7.28 -16.73
N SER A 105 -27.51 8.17 -16.22
CA SER A 105 -27.70 9.63 -16.27
C SER A 105 -27.22 10.26 -17.60
N GLY A 106 -26.79 9.45 -18.57
CA GLY A 106 -26.28 9.93 -19.86
C GLY A 106 -24.92 10.65 -19.78
N LYS A 107 -24.17 10.47 -18.68
CA LYS A 107 -22.85 11.06 -18.46
C LYS A 107 -21.75 10.08 -18.86
N ILE A 108 -20.57 10.62 -19.17
CA ILE A 108 -19.36 9.82 -19.46
C ILE A 108 -18.58 9.63 -18.16
N SER A 109 -18.06 8.43 -17.92
CA SER A 109 -17.07 8.18 -16.87
C SER A 109 -15.68 7.98 -17.46
N VAL A 110 -14.67 8.61 -16.84
CA VAL A 110 -13.26 8.37 -17.15
C VAL A 110 -12.64 7.74 -15.92
N LEU A 111 -12.08 6.54 -16.09
CA LEU A 111 -11.46 5.75 -15.04
C LEU A 111 -9.97 5.63 -15.34
N VAL A 112 -9.12 5.90 -14.36
CA VAL A 112 -7.67 5.76 -14.43
C VAL A 112 -7.25 4.74 -13.37
N LEU A 113 -6.52 3.72 -13.79
CA LEU A 113 -5.97 2.66 -12.94
C LEU A 113 -4.49 2.98 -12.69
N LEU A 114 -4.12 3.34 -11.46
CA LEU A 114 -2.76 3.64 -11.05
C LEU A 114 -2.11 2.38 -10.45
N ASP A 115 -0.93 1.99 -10.96
CA ASP A 115 -0.09 0.91 -10.40
C ASP A 115 1.20 1.52 -9.83
N LEU A 116 1.62 1.04 -8.65
CA LEU A 116 2.88 1.45 -8.03
C LEU A 116 3.99 0.43 -8.32
N SER A 117 5.19 0.93 -8.59
CA SER A 117 6.38 0.09 -8.75
C SER A 117 6.98 -0.25 -7.38
N ALA A 118 7.03 -1.55 -7.07
CA ALA A 118 7.69 -2.09 -5.87
C ALA A 118 7.25 -1.41 -4.55
N ALA A 119 5.96 -1.09 -4.42
CA ALA A 119 5.42 -0.20 -3.38
C ALA A 119 5.85 -0.55 -1.94
N PHE A 120 5.86 -1.84 -1.60
CA PHE A 120 6.24 -2.31 -0.26
C PHE A 120 7.74 -2.17 0.02
N ASP A 121 8.59 -2.28 -1.00
CA ASP A 121 10.05 -2.25 -0.88
C ASP A 121 10.59 -0.81 -0.82
N THR A 122 9.81 0.16 -1.32
CA THR A 122 10.19 1.57 -1.43
C THR A 122 9.77 2.44 -0.24
N VAL A 123 9.03 1.89 0.73
CA VAL A 123 8.56 2.64 1.91
C VAL A 123 9.73 3.23 2.69
N ASP A 124 9.86 4.55 2.71
CA ASP A 124 10.87 5.22 3.55
C ASP A 124 10.50 5.15 5.03
N HIS A 125 11.47 4.76 5.87
CA HIS A 125 11.23 4.56 7.30
C HIS A 125 11.00 5.86 8.07
N ASN A 126 11.65 6.97 7.69
CA ASN A 126 11.49 8.25 8.37
C ASN A 126 10.11 8.84 8.06
N ILE A 127 9.68 8.78 6.80
CA ILE A 127 8.33 9.20 6.40
C ILE A 127 7.29 8.33 7.09
N LEU A 128 7.48 7.01 7.14
CA LEU A 128 6.54 6.13 7.84
C LEU A 128 6.43 6.47 9.33
N LEU A 129 7.55 6.75 10.00
CA LEU A 129 7.55 7.19 11.40
C LEU A 129 6.85 8.54 11.58
N ASP A 130 7.05 9.48 10.67
CA ASP A 130 6.33 10.76 10.64
C ASP A 130 4.81 10.55 10.47
N ARG A 131 4.36 9.62 9.60
CA ARG A 131 2.94 9.29 9.48
C ARG A 131 2.39 8.67 10.76
N LEU A 132 3.13 7.77 11.39
CA LEU A 132 2.72 7.17 12.67
C LEU A 132 2.58 8.23 13.77
N GLU A 133 3.46 9.22 13.82
CA GLU A 133 3.41 10.29 14.81
C GLU A 133 2.37 11.36 14.49
N ASN A 134 2.46 11.98 13.31
CA ASN A 134 1.73 13.20 12.98
C ASN A 134 0.36 12.97 12.33
N TRP A 135 0.15 11.81 11.69
CA TRP A 135 -1.15 11.48 11.07
C TRP A 135 -1.98 10.57 11.96
N VAL A 136 -1.35 9.56 12.57
CA VAL A 136 -2.05 8.60 13.45
C VAL A 136 -2.07 9.09 14.90
N GLY A 137 -1.11 9.91 15.34
CA GLY A 137 -1.05 10.41 16.71
C GLY A 137 -0.31 9.49 17.69
N LEU A 138 0.51 8.56 17.21
CA LEU A 138 1.29 7.69 18.09
C LEU A 138 2.47 8.46 18.71
N SER A 139 2.73 8.25 19.99
CA SER A 139 3.81 8.93 20.69
C SER A 139 4.47 8.04 21.75
N GLY A 140 5.53 8.56 22.39
CA GLY A 140 6.19 7.92 23.52
C GLY A 140 6.72 6.51 23.21
N THR A 141 6.43 5.56 24.10
CA THR A 141 6.93 4.18 24.02
C THR A 141 6.48 3.46 22.75
N THR A 142 5.26 3.73 22.27
CA THR A 142 4.72 3.09 21.06
C THR A 142 5.49 3.53 19.82
N LEU A 143 5.71 4.83 19.65
CA LEU A 143 6.49 5.35 18.52
C LEU A 143 7.95 4.88 18.60
N LYS A 144 8.53 4.86 19.81
CA LYS A 144 9.86 4.29 20.06
C LYS A 144 9.94 2.81 19.62
N TRP A 145 8.89 2.03 19.89
CA TRP A 145 8.80 0.64 19.45
C TRP A 145 8.85 0.51 17.93
N PHE A 146 8.07 1.32 17.19
CA PHE A 146 8.10 1.31 15.72
C PHE A 146 9.45 1.75 15.16
N LYS A 147 10.08 2.77 15.75
CA LYS A 147 11.44 3.19 15.40
C LYS A 147 12.43 2.04 15.61
N SER A 148 12.33 1.32 16.72
CA SER A 148 13.14 0.14 17.00
C SER A 148 12.83 -1.01 16.04
N TYR A 149 11.56 -1.23 15.68
CA TYR A 149 11.13 -2.29 14.77
C TYR A 149 11.69 -2.10 13.36
N LEU A 150 11.68 -0.87 12.84
CA LEU A 150 12.13 -0.55 11.47
C LEU A 150 13.66 -0.44 11.37
N ASN A 151 14.33 0.06 12.42
CA ASN A 151 15.77 0.31 12.39
C ASN A 151 16.63 -0.95 12.62
N GLU A 152 17.85 -0.93 12.08
CA GLU A 152 18.88 -1.96 12.21
C GLU A 152 18.41 -3.36 11.82
N ARG A 153 17.53 -3.44 10.82
CA ARG A 153 17.13 -4.72 10.24
C ARG A 153 18.15 -5.20 9.22
N ASP A 154 18.34 -6.50 9.21
CA ASP A 154 19.22 -7.17 8.26
C ASP A 154 18.40 -8.13 7.41
N TYR A 155 18.90 -8.43 6.22
CA TYR A 155 18.40 -9.52 5.41
C TYR A 155 19.53 -10.24 4.68
N PHE A 156 19.25 -11.45 4.22
CA PHE A 156 20.09 -12.14 3.25
C PHE A 156 19.21 -12.95 2.30
N VAL A 157 19.68 -13.16 1.08
CA VAL A 157 18.98 -13.93 0.05
C VAL A 157 19.39 -15.40 0.16
N SER A 158 18.42 -16.30 0.08
CA SER A 158 18.65 -17.75 0.09
C SER A 158 17.98 -18.41 -1.12
N ILE A 159 18.76 -19.12 -1.92
CA ILE A 159 18.33 -19.85 -3.12
C ILE A 159 18.96 -21.24 -3.08
N GLY A 160 18.13 -22.29 -2.95
CA GLY A 160 18.63 -23.65 -2.72
C GLY A 160 19.50 -23.70 -1.47
N ASP A 161 20.71 -24.23 -1.62
CA ASP A 161 21.71 -24.33 -0.56
C ASP A 161 22.66 -23.12 -0.48
N CYS A 162 22.46 -22.11 -1.33
CA CYS A 162 23.29 -20.91 -1.39
C CYS A 162 22.67 -19.76 -0.58
N THR A 163 23.52 -18.97 0.07
CA THR A 163 23.14 -17.76 0.81
C THR A 163 24.05 -16.59 0.45
N SER A 164 23.47 -15.39 0.34
CA SER A 164 24.24 -14.16 0.18
C SER A 164 24.87 -13.71 1.50
N GLU A 165 25.72 -12.68 1.43
CA GLU A 165 26.08 -11.90 2.60
C GLU A 165 24.85 -11.20 3.20
N ARG A 166 24.95 -10.82 4.48
CA ARG A 166 23.92 -10.04 5.16
C ARG A 166 24.02 -8.58 4.75
N MET A 167 22.89 -7.99 4.42
CA MET A 167 22.78 -6.57 4.07
C MET A 167 21.78 -5.87 4.98
N LYS A 168 21.97 -4.57 5.16
CA LYS A 168 21.05 -3.72 5.92
C LYS A 168 19.81 -3.43 5.10
N MET A 169 18.65 -3.46 5.73
CA MET A 169 17.38 -3.02 5.14
C MET A 169 17.16 -1.56 5.48
N THR A 170 17.34 -0.68 4.49
CA THR A 170 17.25 0.78 4.66
C THR A 170 15.89 1.36 4.28
N SER A 171 15.07 0.60 3.57
CA SER A 171 13.71 0.97 3.16
C SER A 171 12.82 -0.27 3.12
N GLY A 172 11.53 -0.02 2.97
CA GLY A 172 10.51 -1.03 2.78
C GLY A 172 9.98 -1.59 4.09
N VAL A 173 8.81 -2.22 3.99
CA VAL A 173 8.25 -3.08 5.03
C VAL A 173 8.32 -4.52 4.54
N PRO A 174 8.83 -5.49 5.34
CA PRO A 174 9.14 -6.81 4.84
C PRO A 174 7.92 -7.52 4.24
N GLN A 175 8.03 -7.99 2.99
CA GLN A 175 6.96 -8.70 2.28
C GLN A 175 6.74 -10.09 2.90
N GLY A 176 5.76 -10.21 3.80
CA GLY A 176 5.55 -11.38 4.66
C GLY A 176 5.51 -11.08 6.16
N SER A 177 5.73 -9.81 6.53
CA SER A 177 5.42 -9.29 7.85
C SER A 177 3.91 -9.18 8.07
N ILE A 178 3.50 -9.28 9.33
CA ILE A 178 2.09 -9.09 9.74
C ILE A 178 1.76 -7.59 9.81
N LEU A 179 2.74 -6.77 10.21
CA LEU A 179 2.56 -5.31 10.30
C LEU A 179 2.69 -4.60 8.95
N GLY A 180 3.48 -5.12 8.01
CA GLY A 180 3.79 -4.44 6.76
C GLY A 180 2.57 -3.92 5.99
N PRO A 181 1.52 -4.74 5.77
CA PRO A 181 0.33 -4.26 5.08
C PRO A 181 -0.40 -3.12 5.80
N LEU A 182 -0.48 -3.17 7.13
CA LEU A 182 -1.09 -2.10 7.93
C LEU A 182 -0.25 -0.81 7.88
N LEU A 183 1.07 -0.95 7.98
CA LEU A 183 2.01 0.17 7.89
C LEU A 183 1.99 0.81 6.50
N PHE A 184 1.84 0.01 5.44
CA PHE A 184 1.68 0.50 4.09
C PHE A 184 0.39 1.33 3.94
N ASN A 185 -0.74 0.86 4.48
CA ASN A 185 -1.99 1.63 4.48
C ASN A 185 -1.82 2.99 5.21
N ILE A 186 -1.09 3.03 6.33
CA ILE A 186 -0.78 4.28 7.04
C ILE A 186 0.11 5.20 6.19
N TYR A 187 1.08 4.63 5.48
CA TYR A 187 1.96 5.38 4.58
C TYR A 187 1.19 6.11 3.47
N MET A 188 0.14 5.45 2.96
CA MET A 188 -0.69 5.93 1.86
C MET A 188 -1.79 6.92 2.27
N LEU A 189 -2.00 7.19 3.57
CA LEU A 189 -3.06 8.10 4.04
C LEU A 189 -3.10 9.47 3.35
N PRO A 190 -1.98 10.15 3.05
CA PRO A 190 -2.03 11.46 2.39
C PRO A 190 -2.62 11.42 0.97
N LEU A 191 -2.62 10.26 0.31
CA LEU A 191 -3.21 10.11 -1.02
C LEU A 191 -4.72 10.46 -0.99
N ALA A 192 -5.43 10.04 0.06
CA ALA A 192 -6.84 10.36 0.26
C ALA A 192 -7.10 11.87 0.27
N GLN A 193 -6.26 12.63 0.98
CA GLN A 193 -6.38 14.09 1.06
C GLN A 193 -6.20 14.76 -0.30
N ILE A 194 -5.31 14.24 -1.16
CA ILE A 194 -5.12 14.76 -2.52
C ILE A 194 -6.39 14.55 -3.36
N MET A 195 -7.03 13.38 -3.24
CA MET A 195 -8.28 13.09 -3.94
C MET A 195 -9.42 13.99 -3.47
N GLU A 196 -9.58 14.12 -2.15
CA GLU A 196 -10.61 14.95 -1.54
C GLU A 196 -10.45 16.43 -1.92
N ASN A 197 -9.23 16.97 -1.89
CA ASN A 197 -8.95 18.35 -2.26
C ASN A 197 -9.25 18.67 -3.73
N ASN A 198 -9.25 17.66 -4.61
CA ASN A 198 -9.60 17.82 -6.02
C ASN A 198 -11.01 17.35 -6.36
N GLU A 199 -11.80 16.92 -5.37
CA GLU A 199 -13.14 16.36 -5.56
C GLU A 199 -13.17 15.18 -6.55
N ILE A 200 -12.12 14.35 -6.53
CA ILE A 200 -12.01 13.17 -7.39
C ILE A 200 -12.49 11.93 -6.66
N CYS A 201 -13.35 11.15 -7.32
CA CYS A 201 -13.77 9.86 -6.81
C CYS A 201 -12.63 8.86 -6.97
N TYR A 202 -12.41 8.03 -5.94
CA TYR A 202 -11.38 7.02 -5.97
C TYR A 202 -11.76 5.80 -5.14
N HIS A 203 -11.05 4.71 -5.38
CA HIS A 203 -11.06 3.53 -4.55
C HIS A 203 -9.72 2.81 -4.65
N SER A 204 -9.10 2.51 -3.51
CA SER A 204 -7.83 1.82 -3.44
C SER A 204 -8.00 0.40 -2.91
N TYR A 205 -7.19 -0.52 -3.42
CA TYR A 205 -6.99 -1.84 -2.87
C TYR A 205 -5.49 -2.11 -2.76
N ALA A 206 -4.95 -2.00 -1.55
CA ALA A 206 -3.51 -2.09 -1.31
C ALA A 206 -2.78 -0.98 -2.09
N ASP A 207 -1.86 -1.36 -2.97
CA ASP A 207 -1.10 -0.50 -3.87
C ASP A 207 -1.83 -0.17 -5.17
N ASP A 208 -2.91 -0.86 -5.51
CA ASP A 208 -3.72 -0.52 -6.69
C ASP A 208 -4.69 0.61 -6.35
N THR A 209 -4.63 1.72 -7.09
CA THR A 209 -5.56 2.86 -6.88
C THR A 209 -6.34 3.16 -8.16
N HIS A 210 -7.66 3.15 -8.05
CA HIS A 210 -8.56 3.57 -9.10
C HIS A 210 -9.04 4.99 -8.83
N ILE A 211 -8.86 5.91 -9.79
CA ILE A 211 -9.44 7.25 -9.73
C ILE A 211 -10.37 7.46 -10.91
N TYR A 212 -11.46 8.17 -10.70
CA TYR A 212 -12.44 8.38 -11.75
C TYR A 212 -13.19 9.70 -11.60
N ILE A 213 -13.56 10.24 -12.76
CA ILE A 213 -14.34 11.46 -12.89
C ILE A 213 -15.59 11.20 -13.72
N THR A 214 -16.55 12.12 -13.58
CA THR A 214 -17.76 12.14 -14.40
C THR A 214 -17.76 13.38 -15.27
N ILE A 215 -18.07 13.21 -16.55
CA ILE A 215 -18.10 14.27 -17.55
C ILE A 215 -19.54 14.42 -18.05
N SER A 216 -20.09 15.61 -17.89
CA SER A 216 -21.38 15.97 -18.48
C SER A 216 -21.17 16.43 -19.93
N PRO A 217 -22.12 16.17 -20.85
CA PRO A 217 -21.99 16.64 -22.23
C PRO A 217 -21.74 18.15 -22.30
N GLY A 218 -20.62 18.55 -22.90
CA GLY A 218 -20.22 19.95 -23.06
C GLY A 218 -19.40 20.54 -21.92
N ASP A 219 -19.19 19.82 -20.82
CA ASP A 219 -18.34 20.25 -19.70
C ASP A 219 -17.07 19.38 -19.61
N TYR A 220 -15.94 19.92 -20.06
CA TYR A 220 -14.66 19.23 -20.05
C TYR A 220 -13.76 19.64 -18.87
N ASN A 221 -14.22 20.52 -17.98
CA ASN A 221 -13.46 20.92 -16.79
C ASN A 221 -13.00 19.74 -15.93
N PRO A 222 -13.79 18.67 -15.73
CA PRO A 222 -13.36 17.50 -14.96
C PRO A 222 -12.06 16.86 -15.48
N ILE A 223 -11.78 16.93 -16.79
CA ILE A 223 -10.54 16.40 -17.38
C ILE A 223 -9.32 17.20 -16.90
N HIS A 224 -9.44 18.53 -16.82
CA HIS A 224 -8.38 19.40 -16.31
C HIS A 224 -8.13 19.15 -14.82
N THR A 225 -9.20 18.98 -14.03
CA THR A 225 -9.10 18.60 -12.61
C THR A 225 -8.41 17.25 -12.43
N LEU A 226 -8.76 16.25 -13.25
CA LEU A 226 -8.12 14.93 -13.24
C LEU A 226 -6.62 15.03 -13.56
N SER A 227 -6.26 15.78 -14.60
CA SER A 227 -4.86 15.95 -15.00
C SER A 227 -4.04 16.59 -13.89
N ARG A 228 -4.55 17.68 -13.30
CA ARG A 228 -3.91 18.35 -12.15
C ARG A 228 -3.78 17.42 -10.94
N CYS A 229 -4.79 16.61 -10.65
CA CYS A 229 -4.74 15.67 -9.54
C CYS A 229 -3.68 14.59 -9.78
N ILE A 230 -3.58 14.04 -11.00
CA ILE A 230 -2.54 13.07 -11.35
C ILE A 230 -1.14 13.67 -11.18
N GLU A 231 -0.92 14.93 -11.58
CA GLU A 231 0.34 15.64 -11.34
C GLU A 231 0.67 15.74 -9.85
N GLN A 232 -0.31 16.15 -9.03
CA GLN A 232 -0.14 16.23 -7.58
C GLN A 232 0.14 14.86 -6.93
N ILE A 233 -0.54 13.80 -7.39
CA ILE A 233 -0.28 12.43 -6.95
C ILE A 233 1.15 12.04 -7.30
N ASN A 234 1.59 12.31 -8.52
CA ASN A 234 2.94 11.98 -8.96
C ASN A 234 4.00 12.73 -8.15
N ASP A 235 3.82 14.04 -7.93
CA ASP A 235 4.73 14.85 -7.11
C ASP A 235 4.79 14.34 -5.66
N TRP A 236 3.64 14.04 -5.07
CA TRP A 236 3.55 13.48 -3.72
C TRP A 236 4.21 12.11 -3.63
N MET A 237 4.00 11.23 -4.61
CA MET A 237 4.63 9.91 -4.66
C MET A 237 6.15 10.05 -4.72
N CYS A 238 6.67 10.92 -5.59
CA CYS A 238 8.10 11.22 -5.66
C CYS A 238 8.66 11.71 -4.32
N GLN A 239 7.97 12.64 -3.65
CA GLN A 239 8.36 13.13 -2.31
C GLN A 239 8.28 12.04 -1.23
N SER A 240 7.40 11.06 -1.42
CA SER A 240 7.24 9.89 -0.54
C SER A 240 8.07 8.70 -1.01
N PHE A 241 9.06 8.88 -1.89
CA PHE A 241 9.88 7.79 -2.45
C PHE A 241 9.08 6.62 -3.05
N LEU A 242 7.85 6.88 -3.49
CA LEU A 242 7.02 5.96 -4.27
C LEU A 242 7.15 6.30 -5.76
N GLN A 243 6.86 5.32 -6.61
CA GLN A 243 6.95 5.49 -8.05
C GLN A 243 5.72 4.93 -8.75
N LEU A 244 5.03 5.77 -9.53
CA LEU A 244 3.99 5.32 -10.45
C LEU A 244 4.59 4.49 -11.59
N ASN A 245 3.96 3.36 -11.88
CA ASN A 245 4.29 2.52 -13.01
C ASN A 245 3.56 2.99 -14.27
N LYS A 246 4.18 3.90 -15.01
CA LYS A 246 3.59 4.49 -16.23
C LYS A 246 3.15 3.44 -17.26
N ASP A 247 3.90 2.34 -17.39
CA ASP A 247 3.62 1.30 -18.39
C ASP A 247 2.38 0.47 -18.06
N LYS A 248 1.96 0.47 -16.80
CA LYS A 248 0.79 -0.26 -16.32
C LYS A 248 -0.37 0.65 -15.91
N THR A 249 -0.15 1.96 -15.87
CA THR A 249 -1.24 2.90 -15.65
C THR A 249 -2.15 2.91 -16.87
N GLU A 250 -3.42 2.62 -16.69
CA GLU A 250 -4.40 2.50 -17.77
C GLU A 250 -5.51 3.55 -17.64
N ILE A 251 -6.00 4.04 -18.78
CA ILE A 251 -7.13 4.98 -18.84
C ILE A 251 -8.26 4.35 -19.65
N MET A 252 -9.47 4.35 -19.07
CA MET A 252 -10.68 3.81 -19.66
C MET A 252 -11.74 4.90 -19.80
N PHE A 253 -12.32 5.00 -21.01
CA PHE A 253 -13.42 5.92 -21.31
C PHE A 253 -14.72 5.13 -21.46
N LEU A 254 -15.72 5.45 -20.64
CA LEU A 254 -17.01 4.77 -20.58
C LEU A 254 -18.10 5.75 -21.01
N ASP A 255 -18.50 5.69 -22.29
CA ASP A 255 -19.50 6.57 -22.89
C ASP A 255 -20.81 5.80 -23.18
N PRO A 256 -21.95 6.16 -22.56
CA PRO A 256 -23.24 5.49 -22.78
C PRO A 256 -23.71 5.51 -24.23
N ARG A 257 -23.25 6.47 -25.05
CA ARG A 257 -23.68 6.65 -26.45
C ARG A 257 -22.92 5.75 -27.42
N LYS A 258 -21.83 5.14 -26.98
CA LYS A 258 -21.05 4.17 -27.75
C LYS A 258 -21.32 2.80 -27.15
N ASN A 259 -22.23 2.02 -27.75
CA ASN A 259 -22.44 0.63 -27.35
C ASN A 259 -21.11 -0.15 -27.43
N GLY A 260 -20.52 -0.40 -26.27
CA GLY A 260 -19.28 -1.17 -26.11
C GLY A 260 -18.22 -0.43 -25.28
N LEU A 261 -17.62 -1.15 -24.32
CA LEU A 261 -16.35 -0.77 -23.70
C LEU A 261 -15.30 -0.61 -24.82
N LYS A 262 -15.14 0.59 -25.37
CA LYS A 262 -13.98 0.91 -26.20
C LYS A 262 -12.81 1.15 -25.26
N SER A 263 -12.04 0.10 -25.04
CA SER A 263 -10.74 0.19 -24.41
C SER A 263 -9.78 1.01 -25.29
N LEU A 264 -8.89 1.71 -24.58
CA LEU A 264 -7.55 2.14 -25.02
C LEU A 264 -7.48 3.33 -25.98
N LEU A 265 -7.53 4.52 -25.39
CA LEU A 265 -6.52 5.53 -25.71
C LEU A 265 -5.53 5.53 -24.55
N SER A 266 -4.45 4.77 -24.70
CA SER A 266 -3.25 4.93 -23.86
C SER A 266 -2.68 6.32 -24.15
N TYR A 267 -3.10 7.32 -23.40
CA TYR A 267 -2.32 8.53 -23.27
C TYR A 267 -1.22 8.22 -22.26
N SER A 268 0.02 8.13 -22.74
CA SER A 268 1.19 8.11 -21.86
C SER A 268 1.22 9.43 -21.09
N LEU A 269 1.22 9.34 -19.76
CA LEU A 269 1.61 10.43 -18.86
C LEU A 269 3.11 10.72 -18.98
#